data_AF-A0A2G5ULG6-F1
#
_entry.id   AF-A0A2G5ULG6-F1
#
_cell.length_a   1.000
_cell.length_b   1.000
_cell.length_c   1.000
_cell.angle_alpha   90.00
_cell.angle_beta   90.00
_cell.angle_gamma   90.00
#
_symmetry.space_group_name_H-M   'P 1'
#
loop_
_entity.id
_entity.type
_entity.pdbx_description
1 polymer ?
#
loop_
_entity_poly.entity_id
_entity_poly.type
_entity_poly.pdbx_seq_one_letter_code
_entity_poly.pdbx_strand_id
1 'polypeptide(L)'
;MAGHDDMSIIMQAVGQQLQEGTPYYELLLKMIEEIGKDIRPTYTFNKSTNEKLKKHIHCAKMLIKACQTEAENDKKKADAAAEAARIQAALRKTDGPEGDEEAKKSA
;
A
#
# COMPACT_ATOMS: atom_id res chain seq x y z
N MET A 1 -2.47 -16.57 -0.24
CA MET A 1 -2.66 -15.89 -1.53
C MET A 1 -4.14 -15.56 -1.64
N ALA A 2 -4.54 -14.29 -1.73
CA ALA A 2 -5.94 -13.94 -1.95
C ALA A 2 -6.37 -14.52 -3.31
N GLY A 3 -7.55 -15.14 -3.38
CA GLY A 3 -8.00 -15.78 -4.62
C GLY A 3 -8.19 -14.73 -5.71
N HIS A 4 -7.88 -15.09 -6.95
CA HIS A 4 -8.10 -14.22 -8.13
C HIS A 4 -9.57 -13.74 -8.20
N ASP A 5 -10.50 -14.59 -7.75
CA ASP A 5 -11.92 -14.28 -7.60
C ASP A 5 -12.21 -13.16 -6.58
N ASP A 6 -11.50 -13.10 -5.45
CA ASP A 6 -11.68 -12.05 -4.44
C ASP A 6 -11.29 -10.68 -5.01
N MET A 7 -10.20 -10.63 -5.78
CA MET A 7 -9.75 -9.40 -6.45
C MET A 7 -10.70 -8.98 -7.57
N SER A 8 -11.25 -9.92 -8.35
CA SER A 8 -12.28 -9.61 -9.34
C SER A 8 -13.56 -9.04 -8.71
N ILE A 9 -14.01 -9.61 -7.58
CA ILE A 9 -15.17 -9.09 -6.84
C ILE A 9 -14.89 -7.67 -6.31
N ILE A 10 -13.70 -7.43 -5.76
CA ILE A 10 -13.29 -6.11 -5.28
C ILE A 10 -13.23 -5.09 -6.43
N MET A 11 -12.65 -5.45 -7.57
CA MET A 11 -12.51 -4.58 -8.75
C MET A 11 -13.87 -4.27 -9.39
N GLN A 12 -14.82 -5.21 -9.32
CA GLN A 12 -16.19 -5.01 -9.80
C GLN A 12 -17.05 -4.20 -8.82
N ALA A 13 -16.82 -4.32 -7.51
CA ALA A 13 -17.53 -3.55 -6.48
C ALA A 13 -17.14 -2.07 -6.47
N VAL A 14 -15.88 -1.75 -6.79
CA VAL A 14 -15.40 -0.34 -6.83
C VAL A 14 -15.56 0.30 -8.22
N GLY A 15 -16.01 -0.47 -9.21
CA GLY A 15 -16.38 0.02 -10.54
C GLY A 15 -15.18 0.42 -11.40
N GLN A 16 -14.59 -0.53 -12.13
CA GLN A 16 -13.72 -0.39 -13.32
C GLN A 16 -12.72 0.80 -13.44
N GLN A 17 -12.35 1.49 -12.37
CA GLN A 17 -11.53 2.72 -12.44
C GLN A 17 -10.28 2.65 -11.55
N LEU A 18 -9.86 1.46 -11.10
CA LEU A 18 -8.53 1.31 -10.52
C LEU A 18 -7.64 0.63 -11.54
N GLN A 19 -6.74 1.43 -12.10
CA GLN A 19 -5.64 1.01 -12.94
C GLN A 19 -4.76 0.03 -12.15
N GLU A 20 -4.26 -1.02 -12.80
CA GLU A 20 -3.30 -1.96 -12.21
C GLU A 20 -2.13 -1.18 -11.61
N GLY A 21 -2.03 -1.17 -10.27
CA GLY A 21 -1.04 -0.37 -9.53
C GLY A 21 -1.62 0.62 -8.51
N THR A 22 -2.94 0.77 -8.41
CA THR A 22 -3.53 1.63 -7.37
C THR A 22 -3.35 1.00 -5.98
N PRO A 23 -2.84 1.72 -4.96
CA PRO A 23 -2.55 1.17 -3.65
C PRO A 23 -3.82 0.67 -2.93
N TYR A 24 -3.70 -0.44 -2.18
CA TYR A 24 -4.85 -1.04 -1.49
C TYR A 24 -5.54 -0.05 -0.53
N TYR A 25 -4.79 0.89 0.04
CA TYR A 25 -5.34 1.93 0.92
C TYR A 25 -6.31 2.88 0.21
N GLU A 26 -6.00 3.31 -1.01
CA GLU A 26 -6.89 4.20 -1.77
C GLU A 26 -8.18 3.47 -2.18
N LEU A 27 -8.05 2.19 -2.54
CA LEU A 27 -9.17 1.32 -2.81
C LEU A 27 -10.07 1.14 -1.57
N LEU A 28 -9.48 1.11 -0.37
CA LEU A 28 -10.22 1.00 0.90
C LEU A 28 -11.06 2.24 1.17
N LEU A 29 -10.47 3.42 0.95
CA LEU A 29 -11.16 4.69 1.13
C LEU A 29 -12.38 4.79 0.22
N LYS A 30 -12.22 4.50 -1.08
CA LYS A 30 -13.34 4.51 -2.04
C LYS A 30 -14.45 3.53 -1.64
N MET A 31 -14.08 2.33 -1.17
CA MET A 31 -15.06 1.35 -0.70
C MET A 31 -15.84 1.85 0.54
N ILE A 32 -15.18 2.55 1.47
CA ILE A 32 -15.85 3.12 2.65
C ILE A 32 -16.88 4.19 2.24
N GLU A 33 -16.56 5.02 1.25
CA GLU A 33 -17.49 6.03 0.72
C GLU A 33 -18.74 5.38 0.09
N GLU A 34 -18.56 4.31 -0.69
CA GLU A 34 -19.66 3.55 -1.28
C GLU A 34 -20.55 2.88 -0.22
N ILE A 35 -19.95 2.31 0.83
CA ILE A 35 -20.70 1.78 1.99
C ILE A 35 -21.58 2.86 2.60
N GLY A 36 -21.05 4.08 2.77
CA GLY A 36 -21.81 5.22 3.30
C GLY A 36 -23.06 5.57 2.48
N LYS A 37 -22.98 5.46 1.15
CA LYS A 37 -24.11 5.73 0.24
C LYS A 37 -25.20 4.67 0.34
N ASP A 38 -24.83 3.41 0.55
CA ASP A 38 -25.76 2.28 0.59
C ASP A 38 -26.49 2.13 1.95
N ILE A 39 -26.07 2.81 3.02
CA ILE A 39 -26.70 2.75 4.37
C ILE A 39 -28.12 3.31 4.40
N ARG A 40 -28.36 4.52 3.87
CA ARG A 40 -29.72 5.10 3.92
C ARG A 40 -30.72 4.30 3.09
N PRO A 41 -30.40 3.90 1.84
CA PRO A 41 -31.32 3.11 1.03
C PRO A 41 -31.57 1.69 1.57
N THR A 42 -30.76 1.20 2.54
CA THR A 42 -31.06 -0.08 3.19
C THR A 42 -32.17 0.02 4.24
N TYR A 43 -32.45 1.20 4.79
CA TYR A 43 -33.55 1.37 5.76
C TYR A 43 -34.93 1.14 5.16
N THR A 44 -35.08 1.32 3.84
CA THR A 44 -36.33 0.99 3.13
C THR A 44 -36.45 -0.50 2.82
N PHE A 45 -35.58 -1.35 3.39
CA PHE A 45 -35.58 -2.80 3.25
C PHE A 45 -35.53 -3.31 1.80
N ASN A 46 -34.91 -2.54 0.90
CA ASN A 46 -34.68 -2.99 -0.47
C ASN A 46 -33.68 -4.18 -0.48
N LYS A 47 -34.14 -5.34 -0.95
CA LYS A 47 -33.35 -6.57 -1.03
C LYS A 47 -32.05 -6.36 -1.81
N SER A 48 -32.10 -5.67 -2.95
CA SER A 48 -30.93 -5.45 -3.80
C SER A 48 -29.86 -4.59 -3.12
N THR A 49 -30.26 -3.51 -2.44
CA THR A 49 -29.35 -2.66 -1.67
C THR A 49 -28.77 -3.41 -0.47
N ASN A 50 -29.57 -4.24 0.18
CA ASN A 50 -29.13 -5.03 1.34
C ASN A 50 -28.05 -6.06 0.95
N GLU A 51 -28.23 -6.73 -0.19
CA GLU A 51 -27.21 -7.64 -0.74
C GLU A 51 -25.95 -6.89 -1.19
N LYS A 52 -26.10 -5.73 -1.81
CA LYS A 52 -24.97 -4.87 -2.21
C LYS A 52 -24.15 -4.43 -1.00
N LEU A 53 -24.80 -3.93 0.06
CA LEU A 53 -24.14 -3.52 1.30
C LEU A 53 -23.38 -4.66 1.96
N LYS A 54 -23.96 -5.87 2.01
CA LYS A 54 -23.29 -7.07 2.54
C LYS A 54 -22.02 -7.41 1.74
N LYS A 55 -22.10 -7.34 0.40
CA LYS A 55 -20.94 -7.56 -0.48
C LYS A 55 -19.85 -6.51 -0.26
N HIS A 56 -20.21 -5.23 -0.18
CA HIS A 56 -19.27 -4.14 0.08
C HIS A 56 -18.55 -4.30 1.42
N ILE A 57 -19.28 -4.65 2.49
CA ILE A 57 -18.69 -4.90 3.81
C ILE A 57 -17.72 -6.10 3.77
N HIS A 58 -18.08 -7.18 3.08
CA HIS A 58 -17.20 -8.34 2.94
C HIS A 58 -15.91 -7.99 2.19
N CYS A 59 -16.03 -7.26 1.07
CA CYS A 59 -14.90 -6.81 0.27
C CYS A 59 -13.97 -5.88 1.06
N ALA A 60 -14.53 -4.92 1.81
CA ALA A 60 -13.76 -4.03 2.68
C ALA A 60 -12.92 -4.82 3.69
N LYS A 61 -13.48 -5.89 4.29
CA LYS A 61 -12.74 -6.75 5.23
C LYS A 61 -11.56 -7.48 4.56
N MET A 62 -11.73 -7.97 3.34
CA MET A 62 -10.65 -8.60 2.58
C MET A 62 -9.55 -7.60 2.27
N LEU A 63 -9.93 -6.38 1.88
CA LEU A 63 -9.01 -5.32 1.54
C LEU A 63 -8.22 -4.80 2.76
N ILE A 64 -8.83 -4.74 3.93
CA ILE A 64 -8.14 -4.39 5.19
C ILE A 64 -7.01 -5.38 5.49
N LYS A 65 -7.24 -6.69 5.30
CA LYS A 65 -6.20 -7.72 5.48
C LYS A 65 -5.05 -7.56 4.47
N ALA A 66 -5.38 -7.22 3.22
CA ALA A 66 -4.37 -6.92 2.21
C ALA A 66 -3.54 -5.67 2.58
N CYS A 67 -4.19 -4.59 3.02
CA CYS A 67 -3.51 -3.37 3.49
C CYS A 67 -2.59 -3.63 4.68
N GLN A 68 -3.03 -4.44 5.65
CA GLN A 68 -2.21 -4.81 6.81
C GLN A 68 -0.96 -5.58 6.38
N THR A 69 -1.14 -6.55 5.47
CA THR A 69 -0.02 -7.35 4.94
C THR A 69 0.96 -6.48 4.15
N GLU A 70 0.46 -5.56 3.33
CA GLU A 70 1.28 -4.60 2.60
C GLU A 70 2.06 -3.69 3.56
N ALA A 71 1.40 -3.13 4.58
CA ALA A 71 2.05 -2.28 5.58
C ALA A 71 3.13 -3.02 6.39
N GLU A 72 2.91 -4.29 6.74
CA GLU A 72 3.93 -5.11 7.41
C GLU A 72 5.14 -5.37 6.50
N ASN A 73 4.91 -5.61 5.21
CA ASN A 73 5.98 -5.81 4.23
C ASN A 73 6.75 -4.52 3.96
N ASP A 74 6.07 -3.39 3.87
CA ASP A 74 6.70 -2.09 3.66
C ASP A 74 7.48 -1.64 4.88
N LYS A 75 7.02 -1.95 6.09
CA LYS A 75 7.80 -1.75 7.32
C LYS A 75 9.11 -2.56 7.27
N LYS A 76 9.04 -3.86 6.94
CA LYS A 76 10.24 -4.70 6.78
C LYS A 76 11.19 -4.20 5.70
N LYS A 77 10.66 -3.73 4.56
CA LYS A 77 11.46 -3.10 3.50
C LYS A 77 12.08 -1.79 3.96
N ALA A 78 11.36 -0.98 4.74
CA ALA A 78 11.88 0.27 5.28
C ALA A 78 12.99 0.00 6.31
N ASP A 79 12.86 -1.01 7.16
CA ASP A 79 13.90 -1.45 8.08
C ASP A 79 15.14 -1.96 7.30
N ALA A 80 14.93 -2.79 6.27
CA ALA A 80 16.02 -3.27 5.41
C ALA A 80 16.66 -2.15 4.57
N ALA A 81 15.89 -1.17 4.11
CA ALA A 81 16.38 0.00 3.40
C ALA A 81 17.13 0.96 4.33
N ALA A 82 16.71 1.08 5.59
CA ALA A 82 17.41 1.84 6.61
C ALA A 82 18.76 1.18 6.96
N GLU A 83 18.82 -0.15 7.02
CA GLU A 83 20.07 -0.89 7.19
C GLU A 83 20.97 -0.79 5.96
N ALA A 84 20.42 -0.95 4.75
CA ALA A 84 21.15 -0.77 3.50
C ALA A 84 21.68 0.67 3.35
N ALA A 85 20.89 1.68 3.74
CA ALA A 85 21.33 3.08 3.75
C ALA A 85 22.42 3.34 4.80
N ARG A 86 22.37 2.67 5.96
CA ARG A 86 23.44 2.73 6.98
C ARG A 86 24.74 2.11 6.46
N ILE A 87 24.66 0.97 5.78
CA ILE A 87 25.83 0.28 5.19
C ILE A 87 26.40 1.12 4.03
N GLN A 88 25.56 1.68 3.16
CA GLN A 88 25.99 2.59 2.10
C GLN A 88 26.62 3.88 2.66
N ALA A 89 26.10 4.44 3.75
CA ALA A 89 26.69 5.59 4.42
C ALA A 89 28.02 5.27 5.12
N ALA A 90 28.20 4.03 5.59
CA ALA A 90 29.46 3.55 6.14
C ALA A 90 30.53 3.37 5.05
N LEU A 91 30.15 2.79 3.89
CA LEU A 91 31.03 2.67 2.72
C LEU A 91 31.37 4.04 2.11
N ARG A 92 30.44 5.01 2.10
CA ARG A 92 30.73 6.37 1.64
C ARG A 92 31.69 7.14 2.58
N LYS A 93 31.84 6.72 3.84
CA LYS A 93 32.86 7.26 4.75
C LYS A 93 34.25 6.67 4.53
N THR A 94 34.35 5.52 3.88
CA THR A 94 35.65 4.90 3.53
C THR A 94 36.19 5.36 2.19
N ASP A 95 35.38 6.04 1.37
CA ASP A 95 35.77 6.59 0.07
C ASP A 95 35.76 8.13 0.07
N GLY A 96 36.85 8.73 0.55
CA GLY A 96 37.23 10.09 0.17
C GLY A 96 38.24 10.78 1.11
N PRO A 97 39.22 11.55 0.59
CA PRO A 97 40.09 11.31 -0.57
C PRO A 97 41.56 11.12 -0.10
N GLU A 98 42.21 10.00 -0.40
CA GLU A 98 43.67 9.82 -0.18
C GLU A 98 44.51 10.44 -1.32
N GLY A 99 44.36 11.73 -1.56
CA GLY A 99 45.17 12.40 -2.57
C GLY A 99 45.12 13.92 -2.42
N ASP A 100 46.02 14.46 -1.60
CA ASP A 100 46.78 15.70 -1.85
C ASP A 100 47.48 16.12 -0.54
N GLU A 101 48.48 15.35 -0.11
CA GLU A 101 49.46 15.83 0.89
C GLU A 101 50.90 15.53 0.42
N GLU A 102 51.20 15.83 -0.84
CA GLU A 102 52.59 15.89 -1.33
C GLU A 102 52.82 17.16 -2.17
N ALA A 103 52.40 18.30 -1.63
CA ALA A 103 52.78 19.62 -2.13
C ALA A 103 53.39 20.45 -1.00
N LYS A 104 54.50 19.98 -0.42
CA LYS A 104 55.44 20.80 0.39
C LYS A 104 56.74 20.05 0.71
N LYS A 105 57.57 19.80 -0.32
CA LYS A 105 59.03 19.80 -0.13
C LYS A 105 59.76 20.14 -1.44
N SER A 106 59.69 21.41 -1.80
CA SER A 106 60.72 22.06 -2.61
C SER A 106 61.15 23.32 -1.86
N ALA A 107 62.11 23.15 -0.96
CA ALA A 107 62.98 24.17 -0.39
C ALA A 107 64.21 23.48 0.20
#